data_AF-A0A913Z6H0-F1
#
_entry.id   AF-A0A913Z6H0-F1
#
_cell.length_a   1.000
_cell.length_b   1.000
_cell.length_c   1.000
_cell.angle_alpha   90.00
_cell.angle_beta   90.00
_cell.angle_gamma   90.00
#
_symmetry.space_group_name_H-M   'P 1'
#
loop_
_entity.id
_entity.type
_entity.pdbx_description
1 polymer ?
#
loop_
_entity_poly.entity_id
_entity_poly.type
_entity_poly.pdbx_seq_one_letter_code
_entity_poly.pdbx_strand_id
1 'polypeptide(L)'
;MASLLDLPDEVLLVILEHLSIADIGQTAQVCRRLSDLIGQDAVWRPISKHLINIHEDEDETKNCNYYKTGSPRYVSLKDKCRISLNWSRGQKTDILLCKFKTRYLPWLQLDGQHLYSSQGDKVHCYRLTDQGRIFKKPLVSFLGQLGDVSRFVVRKDKLLMSGCDGKMLLHHKLTGALLGCYQPEHHLPSFVNFTSVDMTDDVIIGGLNDQCIHLWSLHSQQRALTIPVLDRVWSVNASPCQRSFATGNAGTADHQPLKIWDIENGKHILSVGRNWRHGAGILDMQYESQNTLLSCGYDTTVRMWDLRTNCLSPVIKLEDPHDYTVYRLQSDGKFLIASGTALWSVARLWDKRMNSELQSFFVDHRRNSPVYGLQFNGSHMYVALNNSLRALSFTGN
;
A
#
# COMPACT_ATOMS: atom_id res chain seq x y z
N MET A 1 -32.18 14.31 43.73
CA MET A 1 -31.48 13.28 42.93
C MET A 1 -30.53 14.04 42.02
N ALA A 2 -29.22 13.82 42.13
CA ALA A 2 -28.27 14.45 41.21
C ALA A 2 -28.52 13.90 39.80
N SER A 3 -28.79 14.79 38.85
CA SER A 3 -28.94 14.42 37.44
C SER A 3 -27.56 14.11 36.87
N LEU A 4 -27.49 13.19 35.89
CA LEU A 4 -26.26 12.97 35.11
C LEU A 4 -25.73 14.29 34.52
N LEU A 5 -26.65 15.22 34.20
CA LEU A 5 -26.34 16.53 33.67
C LEU A 5 -25.77 17.50 34.72
N ASP A 6 -25.72 17.15 36.01
CA ASP A 6 -25.12 18.01 37.04
C ASP A 6 -23.63 17.73 37.24
N LEU A 7 -23.11 16.66 36.60
CA LEU A 7 -21.71 16.26 36.71
C LEU A 7 -20.78 17.20 35.93
N PRO A 8 -19.52 17.38 36.39
CA PRO A 8 -18.48 18.05 35.61
C PRO A 8 -18.18 17.32 34.30
N ASP A 9 -17.73 18.05 33.28
CA ASP A 9 -17.43 17.50 31.97
C ASP A 9 -16.36 16.41 32.02
N GLU A 10 -15.37 16.51 32.91
CA GLU A 10 -14.33 15.51 33.12
C GLU A 10 -14.91 14.14 33.53
N VAL A 11 -15.90 14.13 34.42
CA VAL A 11 -16.56 12.90 34.88
C VAL A 11 -17.43 12.33 33.76
N LEU A 12 -18.10 13.19 32.99
CA LEU A 12 -18.88 12.77 31.83
C LEU A 12 -17.99 12.13 30.75
N LEU A 13 -16.79 12.67 30.50
CA LEU A 13 -15.85 12.08 29.55
C LEU A 13 -15.44 10.66 29.94
N VAL A 14 -15.18 10.41 31.23
CA VAL A 14 -14.84 9.07 31.75
C VAL A 14 -16.03 8.11 31.60
N ILE A 15 -17.26 8.58 31.83
CA ILE A 15 -18.47 7.77 31.62
C ILE A 15 -18.64 7.42 30.14
N LEU A 16 -18.45 8.40 29.25
CA LEU A 16 -18.57 8.22 27.80
C LEU A 16 -17.51 7.26 27.23
N GLU A 17 -16.34 7.14 27.86
CA GLU A 17 -15.28 6.20 27.44
C GLU A 17 -15.74 4.73 27.52
N HIS A 18 -16.69 4.40 28.39
CA HIS A 18 -17.21 3.04 28.54
C HIS A 18 -18.38 2.72 27.59
N LEU A 19 -18.90 3.70 26.85
CA LEU A 19 -20.02 3.51 25.94
C LEU A 19 -19.56 3.03 24.56
N SER A 20 -20.40 2.24 23.89
CA SER A 20 -20.17 1.90 22.49
C SER A 20 -20.36 3.12 21.59
N ILE A 21 -19.79 3.10 20.38
CA ILE A 21 -19.98 4.20 19.41
C ILE A 21 -21.48 4.43 19.11
N ALA A 22 -22.28 3.36 19.10
CA ALA A 22 -23.72 3.46 18.89
C ALA A 22 -24.41 4.18 20.06
N ASP A 23 -24.05 3.85 21.30
CA ASP A 23 -24.62 4.48 22.50
C ASP A 23 -24.18 5.94 22.64
N ILE A 24 -22.94 6.26 22.26
CA ILE A 24 -22.46 7.64 22.15
C ILE A 24 -23.31 8.42 21.13
N GLY A 25 -23.66 7.79 20.00
CA GLY A 25 -24.56 8.39 19.01
C GLY A 25 -25.97 8.66 19.53
N GLN A 26 -26.50 7.79 20.40
CA GLN A 26 -27.83 7.97 21.01
C GLN A 26 -27.81 9.01 22.13
N THR A 27 -26.79 8.99 23.00
CA THR A 27 -26.62 9.97 24.09
C THR A 27 -26.46 11.40 23.57
N ALA A 28 -25.83 11.58 22.41
CA ALA A 28 -25.77 12.87 21.74
C ALA A 28 -27.15 13.45 21.37
N GLN A 29 -28.18 12.62 21.21
CA GLN A 29 -29.53 13.07 20.85
C GLN A 29 -30.36 13.49 22.07
N VAL A 30 -29.88 13.23 23.29
CA VAL A 30 -30.64 13.47 24.53
C VAL A 30 -30.73 14.96 24.86
N CYS A 31 -29.62 15.69 24.78
CA CYS A 31 -29.60 17.13 25.06
C CYS A 31 -28.45 17.86 24.35
N ARG A 32 -28.56 19.20 24.24
CA ARG A 32 -27.54 20.03 23.58
C ARG A 32 -26.17 19.94 24.26
N ARG A 33 -26.11 19.94 25.60
CA ARG A 33 -24.84 19.83 26.34
C ARG A 33 -24.09 18.53 26.01
N LEU A 34 -24.78 17.39 25.99
CA LEU A 34 -24.17 16.11 25.62
C LEU A 34 -23.78 16.08 24.14
N SER A 35 -24.61 16.64 23.26
CA SER A 35 -24.27 16.79 21.84
C SER A 35 -22.98 17.60 21.65
N ASP A 36 -22.84 18.72 22.35
CA ASP A 36 -21.67 19.60 22.27
C ASP A 36 -20.41 18.92 22.83
N LEU A 37 -20.54 18.21 23.96
CA LEU A 37 -19.46 17.44 24.56
C LEU A 37 -19.00 16.29 23.66
N ILE A 38 -19.93 15.52 23.08
CA ILE A 38 -19.64 14.42 22.14
C ILE A 38 -19.12 14.96 20.80
N GLY A 39 -19.38 16.22 20.47
CA GLY A 39 -18.74 16.91 19.35
C GLY A 39 -17.23 17.13 19.53
N GLN A 40 -16.73 17.06 20.77
CA GLN A 40 -15.32 17.24 21.06
C GLN A 40 -14.51 15.98 20.77
N ASP A 41 -13.32 16.18 20.23
CA ASP A 41 -12.40 15.10 19.90
C ASP A 41 -11.88 14.34 21.12
N ALA A 42 -11.99 14.91 22.32
CA ALA A 42 -11.61 14.25 23.58
C ALA A 42 -12.35 12.90 23.77
N VAL A 43 -13.64 12.84 23.47
CA VAL A 43 -14.48 11.63 23.58
C VAL A 43 -14.01 10.53 22.63
N TRP A 44 -13.57 10.91 21.43
CA TRP A 44 -13.25 9.96 20.36
C TRP A 44 -11.79 9.48 20.39
N ARG A 45 -10.93 10.09 21.21
CA ARG A 45 -9.51 9.70 21.33
C ARG A 45 -9.27 8.29 21.84
N PRO A 46 -9.92 7.81 22.92
CA PRO A 46 -9.71 6.44 23.37
C PRO A 46 -10.18 5.44 22.32
N ILE A 47 -11.34 5.71 21.72
CA ILE A 47 -11.98 4.87 20.71
C ILE A 47 -11.10 4.75 19.46
N SER A 48 -10.58 5.87 18.96
CA SER A 48 -9.79 5.91 17.72
C SER A 48 -8.49 5.11 17.78
N LYS A 49 -7.94 4.85 18.98
CA LYS A 49 -6.73 4.03 19.15
C LYS A 49 -6.93 2.56 18.76
N HIS A 50 -8.18 2.10 18.77
CA HIS A 50 -8.56 0.70 18.53
C HIS A 50 -9.26 0.49 17.18
N LEU A 51 -9.44 1.54 16.40
CA LEU A 51 -10.13 1.49 15.11
C LEU A 51 -9.15 1.27 13.95
N ILE A 52 -9.64 0.68 12.86
CA ILE A 52 -8.85 0.42 11.65
C ILE A 52 -8.68 1.70 10.82
N ASN A 53 -7.58 1.83 10.08
CA ASN A 53 -7.38 2.87 9.06
C ASN A 53 -7.37 4.33 9.55
N ILE A 54 -7.17 4.58 10.85
CA ILE A 54 -7.04 5.95 11.40
C ILE A 54 -5.57 6.37 11.52
N HIS A 55 -4.66 5.43 11.30
CA HIS A 55 -3.23 5.57 11.52
C HIS A 55 -2.53 5.95 10.22
N GLU A 56 -2.76 7.18 9.75
CA GLU A 56 -1.93 7.77 8.69
C GLU A 56 -0.56 8.18 9.27
N ASP A 57 0.46 8.20 8.40
CA ASP A 57 1.89 8.22 8.71
C ASP A 57 2.33 9.14 9.87
N GLU A 58 3.37 8.69 10.59
CA GLU A 58 3.97 9.40 11.73
C GLU A 58 4.42 10.85 11.43
N ASP A 59 4.63 11.20 10.16
CA ASP A 59 5.07 12.54 9.77
C ASP A 59 4.00 13.62 10.00
N GLU A 60 2.70 13.27 9.93
CA GLU A 60 1.63 14.20 10.35
C GLU A 60 1.51 14.27 11.88
N THR A 61 1.75 13.16 12.59
CA THR A 61 1.63 13.12 14.05
C THR A 61 2.80 13.77 14.79
N LYS A 62 4.02 13.75 14.25
CA LYS A 62 5.17 14.49 14.82
C LYS A 62 5.01 16.02 14.72
N ASN A 63 4.22 16.50 13.76
CA ASN A 63 3.80 17.90 13.65
C ASN A 63 2.48 18.23 14.38
N CYS A 64 1.85 17.25 15.03
CA CYS A 64 0.60 17.44 15.79
C CYS A 64 0.81 17.93 17.24
N ASN A 65 2.00 18.43 17.58
CA ASN A 65 2.13 19.40 18.65
C ASN A 65 1.65 20.76 18.13
N TYR A 66 0.34 20.93 17.98
CA TYR A 66 -0.43 22.16 18.15
C TYR A 66 -1.81 21.98 17.52
N TYR A 67 -2.83 21.99 18.38
CA TYR A 67 -4.23 22.19 18.04
C TYR A 67 -4.39 23.49 17.26
N LYS A 68 -4.23 23.46 15.94
CA LYS A 68 -4.73 24.51 15.07
C LYS A 68 -5.96 23.97 14.36
N THR A 69 -7.11 24.34 14.91
CA THR A 69 -8.45 24.40 14.30
C THR A 69 -8.50 25.31 13.05
N GLY A 70 -7.41 25.41 12.30
CA GLY A 70 -7.23 26.29 11.15
C GLY A 70 -6.33 25.70 10.04
N SER A 71 -5.93 24.42 10.12
CA SER A 71 -5.49 23.73 8.91
C SER A 71 -6.72 23.48 8.04
N PRO A 72 -6.69 23.76 6.72
CA PRO A 72 -7.84 23.61 5.84
C PRO A 72 -8.34 22.16 5.67
N ARG A 73 -7.81 21.19 6.44
CA ARG A 73 -8.05 19.74 6.32
C ARG A 73 -8.17 19.01 7.65
N TYR A 74 -8.57 19.69 8.73
CA TYR A 74 -8.86 18.98 9.97
C TYR A 74 -10.10 18.12 9.82
N VAL A 75 -9.94 16.81 9.70
CA VAL A 75 -11.04 15.84 9.83
C VAL A 75 -11.18 15.50 11.31
N SER A 76 -12.37 15.76 11.87
CA SER A 76 -12.64 15.49 13.28
C SER A 76 -12.39 14.01 13.62
N LEU A 77 -11.95 13.71 14.85
CA LEU A 77 -11.79 12.30 15.25
C LEU A 77 -13.11 11.55 15.20
N LYS A 78 -14.23 12.23 15.45
CA LYS A 78 -15.58 11.70 15.25
C LYS A 78 -15.79 11.20 13.83
N ASP A 79 -15.44 12.01 12.83
CA ASP A 79 -15.55 11.62 11.42
C ASP A 79 -14.60 10.48 11.05
N LYS A 80 -13.36 10.49 11.56
CA LYS A 80 -12.43 9.36 11.35
C LYS A 80 -12.98 8.06 11.94
N CYS A 81 -13.59 8.12 13.13
CA CYS A 81 -14.23 6.96 13.75
C CYS A 81 -15.41 6.45 12.93
N ARG A 82 -16.26 7.35 12.43
CA ARG A 82 -17.37 7.01 11.53
C ARG A 82 -16.88 6.35 10.25
N ILE A 83 -15.86 6.92 9.61
CA ILE A 83 -15.26 6.36 8.38
C ILE A 83 -14.73 4.95 8.67
N SER A 84 -13.99 4.75 9.77
CA SER A 84 -13.49 3.42 10.16
C SER A 84 -14.63 2.40 10.36
N LEU A 85 -15.77 2.82 10.93
CA LEU A 85 -16.96 1.98 10.99
C LEU A 85 -17.49 1.62 9.60
N ASN A 86 -17.52 2.56 8.66
CA ASN A 86 -17.93 2.30 7.28
C ASN A 86 -17.01 1.27 6.61
N TRP A 87 -15.70 1.35 6.84
CA TRP A 87 -14.74 0.32 6.41
C TRP A 87 -15.11 -1.06 6.97
N SER A 88 -15.28 -1.16 8.30
CA SER A 88 -15.59 -2.43 8.96
C SER A 88 -16.94 -3.04 8.55
N ARG A 89 -17.95 -2.20 8.31
CA ARG A 89 -19.30 -2.62 7.89
C ARG A 89 -19.40 -2.83 6.38
N GLY A 90 -18.38 -2.45 5.62
CA GLY A 90 -18.37 -2.46 4.16
C GLY A 90 -19.30 -1.44 3.50
N GLN A 91 -19.68 -0.37 4.20
CA GLN A 91 -20.49 0.72 3.66
C GLN A 91 -19.61 1.61 2.78
N LYS A 92 -19.82 1.54 1.46
CA LYS A 92 -18.99 2.24 0.49
C LYS A 92 -19.80 2.83 -0.65
N THR A 93 -19.24 3.86 -1.27
CA THR A 93 -19.66 4.34 -2.59
C THR A 93 -18.58 4.00 -3.61
N ASP A 94 -18.97 3.39 -4.74
CA ASP A 94 -18.05 3.07 -5.84
C ASP A 94 -17.99 4.24 -6.83
N ILE A 95 -16.78 4.71 -7.09
CA ILE A 95 -16.48 5.83 -7.97
C ILE A 95 -15.58 5.32 -9.10
N LEU A 96 -16.10 5.33 -10.32
CA LEU A 96 -15.29 5.09 -11.51
C LEU A 96 -14.43 6.33 -11.82
N LEU A 97 -13.11 6.21 -11.66
CA LEU A 97 -12.16 7.29 -11.91
C LEU A 97 -11.76 7.37 -13.38
N CYS A 98 -11.39 6.24 -13.96
CA CYS A 98 -10.95 6.15 -15.35
C CYS A 98 -11.34 4.81 -15.97
N LYS A 99 -11.65 4.79 -17.27
CA LYS A 99 -11.78 3.56 -18.07
C LYS A 99 -10.64 3.50 -19.06
N PHE A 100 -9.97 2.36 -19.10
CA PHE A 100 -8.95 2.09 -20.10
C PHE A 100 -9.63 1.56 -21.36
N LYS A 101 -9.27 2.14 -22.51
CA LYS A 101 -9.75 1.65 -23.82
C LYS A 101 -9.14 0.29 -24.15
N THR A 102 -7.93 0.10 -23.67
CA THR A 102 -7.02 -1.04 -23.86
C THR A 102 -6.83 -1.72 -22.50
N ARG A 103 -6.61 -3.03 -22.50
CA ARG A 103 -6.39 -3.78 -21.25
C ARG A 103 -4.92 -3.67 -20.87
N TYR A 104 -4.65 -3.28 -19.64
CA TYR A 104 -3.30 -3.10 -19.11
C TYR A 104 -3.07 -3.91 -17.84
N LEU A 105 -1.82 -3.94 -17.38
CA LEU A 105 -1.40 -4.36 -16.04
C LEU A 105 -1.10 -3.10 -15.20
N PRO A 106 -2.12 -2.33 -14.77
CA PRO A 106 -1.89 -1.03 -14.17
C PRO A 106 -1.31 -1.14 -12.76
N TRP A 107 -0.39 -0.24 -12.47
CA TRP A 107 0.24 -0.03 -11.18
C TRP A 107 -0.30 1.25 -10.56
N LEU A 108 -0.40 1.26 -9.23
CA LEU A 108 -0.80 2.42 -8.45
C LEU A 108 0.19 2.70 -7.34
N GLN A 109 0.41 3.98 -7.08
CA GLN A 109 1.06 4.46 -5.87
C GLN A 109 0.40 5.76 -5.43
N LEU A 110 0.11 5.87 -4.14
CA LEU A 110 -0.40 7.09 -3.52
C LEU A 110 0.74 7.84 -2.85
N ASP A 111 0.80 9.15 -3.07
CA ASP A 111 1.78 10.05 -2.45
C ASP A 111 1.06 11.33 -2.01
N GLY A 112 0.57 11.30 -0.77
CA GLY A 112 -0.34 12.30 -0.22
C GLY A 112 -1.60 12.44 -1.08
N GLN A 113 -1.77 13.60 -1.72
CA GLN A 113 -2.91 13.89 -2.61
C GLN A 113 -2.68 13.56 -4.09
N HIS A 114 -1.54 12.95 -4.41
CA HIS A 114 -1.19 12.60 -5.78
C HIS A 114 -1.36 11.11 -5.97
N LEU A 115 -2.22 10.73 -6.92
CA LEU A 115 -2.40 9.35 -7.34
C LEU A 115 -1.62 9.13 -8.62
N TYR A 116 -0.63 8.24 -8.57
CA TYR A 116 0.14 7.80 -9.72
C TYR A 116 -0.47 6.52 -10.27
N SER A 117 -0.68 6.46 -11.58
CA SER A 117 -1.21 5.28 -12.27
C SER A 117 -0.43 5.01 -13.54
N SER A 118 0.01 3.76 -13.73
CA SER A 118 0.53 3.34 -15.03
C SER A 118 -0.60 3.00 -16.00
N GLN A 119 -0.41 3.34 -17.28
CA GLN A 119 -1.32 3.10 -18.38
C GLN A 119 -0.49 2.72 -19.61
N GLY A 120 -0.20 1.43 -19.78
CA GLY A 120 0.70 0.94 -20.84
C GLY A 120 2.12 1.43 -20.64
N ASP A 121 2.64 2.17 -21.62
CA ASP A 121 3.99 2.73 -21.71
C ASP A 121 4.19 4.03 -20.90
N LYS A 122 3.18 4.47 -20.15
CA LYS A 122 3.17 5.78 -19.49
C LYS A 122 2.77 5.68 -18.04
N VAL A 123 3.26 6.63 -17.25
CA VAL A 123 2.77 6.86 -15.89
C VAL A 123 2.15 8.25 -15.84
N HIS A 124 0.97 8.35 -15.24
CA HIS A 124 0.24 9.61 -15.07
C HIS A 124 0.10 9.94 -13.58
N CYS A 125 0.33 11.20 -13.23
CA CYS A 125 0.06 11.74 -11.90
C CYS A 125 -1.24 12.54 -11.93
N TYR A 126 -2.17 12.21 -11.03
CA TYR A 126 -3.44 12.91 -10.87
C TYR A 126 -3.52 13.54 -9.48
N ARG A 127 -4.03 14.77 -9.39
CA ARG A 127 -4.43 15.35 -8.11
C ARG A 127 -5.77 14.77 -7.69
N LEU A 128 -5.86 14.35 -6.44
CA LEU A 128 -7.11 13.93 -5.82
C LEU A 128 -7.89 15.14 -5.30
N THR A 129 -9.20 15.13 -5.51
CA THR A 129 -10.14 16.04 -4.85
C THR A 129 -10.42 15.54 -3.43
N ASP A 130 -11.04 16.37 -2.58
CA ASP A 130 -11.41 15.97 -1.22
C ASP A 130 -12.45 14.82 -1.20
N GLN A 131 -13.20 14.65 -2.30
CA GLN A 131 -14.10 13.51 -2.53
C GLN A 131 -13.39 12.27 -3.11
N GLY A 132 -12.04 12.28 -3.15
CA GLY A 132 -11.24 11.18 -3.68
C GLY A 132 -11.35 10.97 -5.19
N ARG A 133 -11.82 11.96 -5.96
CA ARG A 133 -11.90 11.88 -7.43
C ARG A 133 -10.62 12.39 -8.08
N ILE A 134 -10.34 11.95 -9.30
CA ILE A 134 -9.25 12.48 -10.12
C ILE A 134 -9.78 13.54 -11.10
N PHE A 135 -8.95 14.52 -11.43
CA PHE A 135 -9.22 15.41 -12.55
C PHE A 135 -9.03 14.69 -13.90
N LYS A 136 -9.81 15.06 -14.92
CA LYS A 136 -9.75 14.42 -16.25
C LYS A 136 -8.37 14.51 -16.91
N LYS A 137 -7.65 15.62 -16.69
CA LYS A 137 -6.28 15.80 -17.20
C LYS A 137 -5.28 15.45 -16.09
N PRO A 138 -4.25 14.65 -16.40
CA PRO A 138 -3.16 14.43 -15.45
C PRO A 138 -2.39 15.74 -15.22
N LEU A 139 -1.83 15.90 -14.02
CA LEU A 139 -0.93 17.01 -13.70
C LEU A 139 0.39 16.88 -14.46
N VAL A 140 0.96 15.67 -14.42
CA VAL A 140 2.23 15.32 -15.06
C VAL A 140 2.05 13.96 -15.72
N SER A 141 2.59 13.82 -16.93
CA SER A 141 2.67 12.55 -17.63
C SER A 141 4.13 12.22 -17.88
N PHE A 142 4.55 11.07 -17.43
CA PHE A 142 5.91 10.58 -17.57
C PHE A 142 5.95 9.65 -18.78
N LEU A 143 6.77 10.01 -19.76
CA LEU A 143 6.85 9.41 -21.08
C LEU A 143 8.28 8.96 -21.35
N GLY A 144 8.47 8.00 -22.25
CA GLY A 144 9.79 7.60 -22.75
C GLY A 144 10.02 6.10 -22.82
N GLN A 145 9.18 5.29 -22.18
CA GLN A 145 9.22 3.84 -22.28
C GLN A 145 8.75 3.40 -23.67
N LEU A 146 9.40 2.38 -24.24
CA LEU A 146 8.99 1.79 -25.52
C LEU A 146 8.07 0.58 -25.33
N GLY A 147 8.08 -0.02 -24.13
CA GLY A 147 7.20 -1.11 -23.73
C GLY A 147 6.31 -0.74 -22.56
N ASP A 148 5.40 -1.65 -22.20
CA ASP A 148 4.54 -1.49 -21.03
C ASP A 148 5.37 -1.33 -19.75
N VAL A 149 4.95 -0.40 -18.89
CA VAL A 149 5.54 -0.19 -17.57
C VAL A 149 5.25 -1.41 -16.70
N SER A 150 6.30 -2.14 -16.34
CA SER A 150 6.21 -3.34 -15.52
C SER A 150 6.05 -3.05 -14.04
N ARG A 151 6.71 -2.00 -13.52
CA ARG A 151 6.52 -1.44 -12.17
C ARG A 151 7.06 -0.01 -12.12
N PHE A 152 6.58 0.80 -11.19
CA PHE A 152 7.15 2.12 -10.92
C PHE A 152 7.15 2.39 -9.42
N VAL A 153 8.03 3.27 -8.99
CA VAL A 153 8.15 3.77 -7.63
C VAL A 153 8.32 5.29 -7.64
N VAL A 154 7.58 5.97 -6.78
CA VAL A 154 7.70 7.39 -6.48
C VAL A 154 8.34 7.53 -5.11
N ARG A 155 9.40 8.33 -5.02
CA ARG A 155 10.09 8.56 -3.76
C ARG A 155 10.70 9.95 -3.78
N LYS A 156 10.45 10.74 -2.73
CA LYS A 156 10.89 12.14 -2.63
C LYS A 156 10.49 12.94 -3.88
N ASP A 157 11.47 13.48 -4.60
CA ASP A 157 11.35 14.27 -5.82
C ASP A 157 11.52 13.45 -7.10
N LYS A 158 11.68 12.12 -7.00
CA LYS A 158 11.98 11.23 -8.12
C LYS A 158 10.84 10.23 -8.37
N LEU A 159 10.67 9.88 -9.64
CA LEU A 159 9.84 8.77 -10.10
C LEU A 159 10.70 7.84 -10.94
N LEU A 160 10.78 6.59 -10.55
CA LEU A 160 11.48 5.54 -11.27
C LEU A 160 10.45 4.59 -11.87
N MET A 161 10.57 4.32 -13.17
CA MET A 161 9.71 3.37 -13.85
C MET A 161 10.56 2.33 -14.59
N SER A 162 10.15 1.07 -14.54
CA SER A 162 10.75 -0.01 -15.29
C SER A 162 9.81 -0.45 -16.41
N GLY A 163 10.37 -0.72 -17.59
CA GLY A 163 9.65 -1.17 -18.76
C GLY A 163 9.91 -2.64 -19.10
N CYS A 164 8.98 -3.22 -19.85
CA CYS A 164 9.16 -4.50 -20.54
C CYS A 164 10.15 -4.43 -21.71
N ASP A 165 10.72 -3.26 -22.00
CA ASP A 165 11.76 -3.03 -23.00
C ASP A 165 13.20 -3.19 -22.43
N GLY A 166 13.31 -3.64 -21.18
CA GLY A 166 14.60 -3.83 -20.51
C GLY A 166 15.25 -2.52 -20.05
N LYS A 167 14.49 -1.42 -19.95
CA LYS A 167 14.99 -0.13 -19.48
C LYS A 167 14.29 0.36 -18.23
N MET A 168 15.02 1.10 -17.41
CA MET A 168 14.49 1.86 -16.29
C MET A 168 14.72 3.34 -16.56
N LEU A 169 13.67 4.14 -16.42
CA LEU A 169 13.73 5.58 -16.61
C LEU A 169 13.49 6.28 -15.29
N LEU A 170 14.39 7.20 -14.96
CA LEU A 170 14.29 8.05 -13.78
C LEU A 170 13.82 9.44 -14.22
N HIS A 171 12.75 9.92 -13.61
CA HIS A 171 12.16 11.22 -13.88
C HIS A 171 12.08 12.07 -12.61
N HIS A 172 12.06 13.38 -12.78
CA HIS A 172 11.71 14.31 -11.70
C HIS A 172 10.18 14.38 -11.54
N LYS A 173 9.70 14.09 -10.33
CA LYS A 173 8.28 13.91 -9.97
C LYS A 173 7.38 15.11 -10.32
N LEU A 174 7.88 16.33 -10.18
CA LEU A 174 7.06 17.54 -10.38
C LEU A 174 7.07 18.05 -11.82
N THR A 175 8.20 17.88 -12.52
CA THR A 175 8.39 18.44 -13.88
C THR A 175 8.15 17.40 -14.97
N GLY A 176 8.26 16.11 -14.64
CA GLY A 176 8.25 15.03 -15.62
C GLY A 176 9.57 14.88 -16.40
N ALA A 177 10.56 15.74 -16.13
CA ALA A 177 11.83 15.73 -16.86
C ALA A 177 12.57 14.40 -16.66
N LEU A 178 13.11 13.84 -17.74
CA LEU A 178 13.95 12.64 -17.69
C LEU A 178 15.31 13.00 -17.09
N LEU A 179 15.69 12.32 -16.01
CA LEU A 179 16.95 12.50 -15.28
C LEU A 179 17.99 11.46 -15.68
N GLY A 180 17.58 10.25 -16.06
CA GLY A 180 18.49 9.17 -16.42
C GLY A 180 17.79 7.95 -16.98
N CYS A 181 18.57 7.13 -17.70
CA CYS A 181 18.14 5.86 -18.28
C CYS A 181 19.13 4.77 -17.85
N TYR A 182 18.61 3.68 -17.31
CA TYR A 182 19.39 2.56 -16.80
C TYR A 182 18.98 1.31 -17.57
N GLN A 183 19.98 0.58 -18.07
CA GLN A 183 19.77 -0.68 -18.76
C GLN A 183 20.86 -1.66 -18.33
N PRO A 184 20.57 -2.96 -18.30
CA PRO A 184 21.61 -3.97 -18.20
C PRO A 184 22.42 -4.00 -19.53
N GLU A 185 23.62 -4.56 -19.52
CA GLU A 185 24.57 -4.45 -20.65
C GLU A 185 23.96 -4.79 -22.03
N HIS A 186 24.46 -4.10 -23.07
CA HIS A 186 24.00 -4.18 -24.47
C HIS A 186 24.00 -5.57 -25.11
N HIS A 187 24.61 -6.57 -24.46
CA HIS A 187 24.75 -7.94 -24.99
C HIS A 187 23.68 -8.93 -24.49
N LEU A 188 22.76 -8.50 -23.63
CA LEU A 188 21.68 -9.38 -23.18
C LEU A 188 20.60 -9.51 -24.26
N PRO A 189 20.03 -10.72 -24.43
CA PRO A 189 19.00 -10.95 -25.43
C PRO A 189 17.78 -10.06 -25.18
N SER A 190 17.06 -9.71 -26.24
CA SER A 190 15.86 -8.85 -26.28
C SER A 190 14.66 -9.33 -25.45
N PHE A 191 14.85 -10.30 -24.55
CA PHE A 191 13.85 -10.93 -23.70
C PHE A 191 14.07 -10.65 -22.21
N VAL A 192 15.12 -9.91 -21.84
CA VAL A 192 15.39 -9.55 -20.45
C VAL A 192 14.52 -8.35 -20.06
N ASN A 193 13.50 -8.63 -19.26
CA ASN A 193 12.54 -7.63 -18.80
C ASN A 193 12.69 -7.41 -17.28
N PHE A 194 12.58 -6.16 -16.87
CA PHE A 194 12.37 -5.84 -15.46
C PHE A 194 10.98 -6.28 -15.06
N THR A 195 10.89 -7.07 -13.99
CA THR A 195 9.61 -7.48 -13.39
C THR A 195 9.24 -6.57 -12.23
N SER A 196 10.25 -6.04 -11.54
CA SER A 196 10.09 -5.24 -10.34
C SER A 196 11.23 -4.25 -10.19
N VAL A 197 10.91 -3.14 -9.53
CA VAL A 197 11.87 -2.08 -9.23
C VAL A 197 11.56 -1.49 -7.87
N ASP A 198 12.62 -1.13 -7.15
CA ASP A 198 12.55 -0.19 -6.04
C ASP A 198 13.80 0.71 -6.01
N MET A 199 13.76 1.78 -5.21
CA MET A 199 14.90 2.68 -5.03
C MET A 199 15.08 3.12 -3.59
N THR A 200 16.35 3.16 -3.19
CA THR A 200 16.83 3.88 -2.03
C THR A 200 17.15 5.33 -2.41
N ASP A 201 17.70 6.10 -1.48
CA ASP A 201 18.12 7.46 -1.75
C ASP A 201 19.32 7.52 -2.74
N ASP A 202 20.14 6.45 -2.75
CA ASP A 202 21.42 6.41 -3.49
C ASP A 202 21.52 5.26 -4.50
N VAL A 203 20.69 4.23 -4.35
CA VAL A 203 20.76 2.98 -5.13
C VAL A 203 19.39 2.61 -5.71
N ILE A 204 19.37 2.29 -6.99
CA ILE A 204 18.24 1.66 -7.69
C ILE A 204 18.40 0.14 -7.63
N ILE A 205 17.32 -0.57 -7.33
CA ILE A 205 17.26 -2.02 -7.26
C ILE A 205 16.29 -2.51 -8.33
N GLY A 206 16.78 -3.30 -9.29
CA GLY A 206 15.94 -3.91 -10.31
C GLY A 206 15.97 -5.43 -10.19
N GLY A 207 14.78 -6.03 -10.16
CA GLY A 207 14.57 -7.47 -10.31
C GLY A 207 14.24 -7.80 -11.76
N LEU A 208 14.97 -8.74 -12.35
CA LEU A 208 14.83 -9.12 -13.75
C LEU A 208 14.42 -10.59 -13.88
N ASN A 209 13.90 -10.95 -15.05
CA ASN A 209 13.58 -12.34 -15.39
C ASN A 209 14.82 -13.20 -15.69
N ASP A 210 16.01 -12.63 -15.74
CA ASP A 210 17.29 -13.32 -15.95
C ASP A 210 17.85 -13.98 -14.67
N GLN A 211 17.01 -14.09 -13.63
CA GLN A 211 17.35 -14.66 -12.32
C GLN A 211 18.41 -13.87 -11.56
N CYS A 212 18.64 -12.62 -11.93
CA CYS A 212 19.55 -11.71 -11.27
C CYS A 212 18.82 -10.48 -10.70
N ILE A 213 19.43 -9.91 -9.67
CA ILE A 213 19.12 -8.56 -9.19
C ILE A 213 20.28 -7.67 -9.59
N HIS A 214 19.95 -6.48 -10.06
CA HIS A 214 20.92 -5.49 -10.46
C HIS A 214 20.76 -4.25 -9.58
N LEU A 215 21.90 -3.74 -9.13
CA LEU A 215 22.00 -2.52 -8.34
C LEU A 215 22.68 -1.44 -9.17
N TRP A 216 22.09 -0.25 -9.24
CA TRP A 216 22.69 0.92 -9.89
C TRP A 216 22.84 2.06 -8.90
N SER A 217 23.94 2.78 -8.99
CA SER A 217 24.11 4.02 -8.22
C SER A 217 23.38 5.18 -8.91
N LEU A 218 22.57 5.92 -8.14
CA LEU A 218 21.85 7.10 -8.61
C LEU A 218 22.79 8.26 -8.96
N HIS A 219 23.96 8.34 -8.31
CA HIS A 219 24.91 9.43 -8.49
C HIS A 219 25.76 9.26 -9.76
N SER A 220 26.29 8.06 -10.00
CA SER A 220 27.16 7.78 -11.13
C SER A 220 26.43 7.26 -12.36
N GLN A 221 25.15 6.90 -12.22
CA GLN A 221 24.36 6.18 -13.23
C GLN A 221 25.01 4.86 -13.72
N GLN A 222 25.98 4.34 -12.95
CA GLN A 222 26.65 3.09 -13.26
C GLN A 222 26.06 1.94 -12.46
N ARG A 223 26.12 0.74 -13.06
CA ARG A 223 25.78 -0.50 -12.38
C ARG A 223 26.83 -0.76 -11.30
N ALA A 224 26.38 -0.80 -10.05
CA ALA A 224 27.22 -1.05 -8.91
C ALA A 224 27.46 -2.55 -8.73
N LEU A 225 26.40 -3.36 -8.80
CA LEU A 225 26.46 -4.76 -8.41
C LEU A 225 25.41 -5.63 -9.10
N THR A 226 25.71 -6.93 -9.20
CA THR A 226 24.81 -7.96 -9.74
C THR A 226 24.79 -9.14 -8.80
N ILE A 227 23.59 -9.56 -8.42
CA ILE A 227 23.39 -10.67 -7.48
C ILE A 227 22.66 -11.79 -8.23
N PRO A 228 23.29 -12.96 -8.41
CA PRO A 228 22.58 -14.13 -8.93
C PRO A 228 21.66 -14.69 -7.85
N VAL A 229 20.37 -14.78 -8.16
CA VAL A 229 19.32 -15.25 -7.23
C VAL A 229 18.90 -16.69 -7.51
N LEU A 230 19.18 -17.17 -8.73
CA LEU A 230 18.90 -18.53 -9.23
C LEU A 230 17.40 -18.86 -9.35
N ASP A 231 16.53 -17.86 -9.31
CA ASP A 231 15.11 -17.95 -9.64
C ASP A 231 14.62 -16.60 -10.17
N ARG A 232 13.51 -16.59 -10.91
CA ARG A 232 12.93 -15.33 -11.44
C ARG A 232 12.48 -14.47 -10.26
N VAL A 233 12.88 -13.20 -10.28
CA VAL A 233 12.47 -12.21 -9.29
C VAL A 233 11.13 -11.63 -9.72
N TRP A 234 10.12 -11.63 -8.85
CA TRP A 234 8.81 -11.03 -9.12
C TRP A 234 8.58 -9.73 -8.36
N SER A 235 9.19 -9.59 -7.19
CA SER A 235 9.04 -8.42 -6.35
C SER A 235 10.34 -8.07 -5.65
N VAL A 236 10.55 -6.77 -5.47
CA VAL A 236 11.69 -6.19 -4.76
C VAL A 236 11.13 -5.08 -3.89
N ASN A 237 11.64 -4.95 -2.67
CA ASN A 237 11.31 -3.83 -1.79
C ASN A 237 12.53 -3.46 -0.93
N ALA A 238 12.92 -2.19 -0.94
CA ALA A 238 13.99 -1.64 -0.14
C ALA A 238 13.53 -1.47 1.32
N SER A 239 14.37 -1.87 2.26
CA SER A 239 14.07 -1.64 3.67
C SER A 239 14.04 -0.14 3.98
N PRO A 240 13.17 0.33 4.89
CA PRO A 240 13.16 1.72 5.34
C PRO A 240 14.51 2.22 5.85
N CYS A 241 15.36 1.32 6.38
CA CYS A 241 16.72 1.67 6.83
C CYS A 241 17.75 1.89 5.72
N GLN A 242 17.39 1.65 4.45
CA GLN A 242 18.25 1.83 3.25
C GLN A 242 19.54 0.99 3.22
N ARG A 243 19.70 0.02 4.12
CA ARG A 243 20.89 -0.87 4.18
C ARG A 243 20.64 -2.26 3.61
N SER A 244 19.38 -2.67 3.56
CA SER A 244 18.98 -3.99 3.08
C SER A 244 17.74 -3.89 2.20
N PHE A 245 17.47 -4.96 1.47
CA PHE A 245 16.27 -5.07 0.66
C PHE A 245 15.78 -6.52 0.61
N ALA A 246 14.47 -6.68 0.44
CA ALA A 246 13.80 -7.96 0.29
C ALA A 246 13.55 -8.27 -1.18
N THR A 247 13.62 -9.55 -1.52
CA THR A 247 13.34 -10.09 -2.86
C THR A 247 12.36 -11.24 -2.75
N GLY A 248 11.32 -11.17 -3.57
CA GLY A 248 10.33 -12.22 -3.76
C GLY A 248 10.49 -12.88 -5.12
N ASN A 249 10.72 -14.19 -5.12
CA ASN A 249 10.99 -14.97 -6.32
C ASN A 249 9.77 -15.78 -6.76
N ALA A 250 9.87 -16.50 -7.89
CA ALA A 250 8.84 -17.41 -8.40
C ALA A 250 8.58 -18.63 -7.50
N GLY A 251 9.53 -19.00 -6.64
CA GLY A 251 9.39 -20.16 -5.75
C GLY A 251 9.46 -21.49 -6.49
N THR A 252 10.07 -21.49 -7.68
CA THR A 252 10.27 -22.70 -8.49
C THR A 252 11.62 -23.37 -8.25
N ALA A 253 12.56 -22.67 -7.62
CA ALA A 253 13.83 -23.24 -7.19
C ALA A 253 13.71 -23.97 -5.84
N ASP A 254 14.69 -24.83 -5.53
CA ASP A 254 14.76 -25.62 -4.28
C ASP A 254 15.17 -24.79 -3.04
N HIS A 255 14.99 -23.47 -3.08
CA HIS A 255 15.29 -22.56 -1.97
C HIS A 255 14.12 -21.64 -1.66
N GLN A 256 14.17 -20.97 -0.50
CA GLN A 256 13.14 -20.04 -0.07
C GLN A 256 12.88 -18.95 -1.13
N PRO A 257 11.61 -18.62 -1.44
CA PRO A 257 11.26 -17.59 -2.40
C PRO A 257 11.44 -16.18 -1.85
N LEU A 258 11.47 -16.00 -0.51
CA LEU A 258 11.66 -14.71 0.15
C LEU A 258 13.05 -14.63 0.77
N LYS A 259 13.87 -13.69 0.31
CA LYS A 259 15.25 -13.48 0.77
C LYS A 259 15.51 -12.00 1.07
N ILE A 260 16.44 -11.73 1.97
CA ILE A 260 16.92 -10.40 2.35
C ILE A 260 18.41 -10.30 2.05
N TRP A 261 18.79 -9.19 1.45
CA TRP A 261 20.13 -8.92 0.95
C TRP A 261 20.66 -7.61 1.49
N ASP A 262 21.97 -7.54 1.64
CA ASP A 262 22.73 -6.33 1.94
C ASP A 262 22.87 -5.48 0.67
N ILE A 263 22.58 -4.17 0.75
CA ILE A 263 22.65 -3.27 -0.40
C ILE A 263 24.10 -2.92 -0.75
N GLU A 264 24.98 -2.75 0.23
CA GLU A 264 26.36 -2.30 0.02
C GLU A 264 27.20 -3.39 -0.64
N ASN A 265 27.06 -4.63 -0.16
CA ASN A 265 27.93 -5.73 -0.58
C ASN A 265 27.21 -6.81 -1.40
N GLY A 266 25.89 -6.71 -1.57
CA GLY A 266 25.09 -7.72 -2.28
C GLY A 266 25.04 -9.08 -1.60
N LYS A 267 25.42 -9.16 -0.32
CA LYS A 267 25.49 -10.43 0.41
C LYS A 267 24.11 -10.85 0.88
N HIS A 268 23.84 -12.16 0.81
CA HIS A 268 22.65 -12.74 1.39
C HIS A 268 22.69 -12.63 2.92
N ILE A 269 21.67 -12.00 3.51
CA ILE A 269 21.54 -11.83 4.97
C ILE A 269 20.66 -12.95 5.54
N LEU A 270 19.44 -13.11 5.00
CA LEU A 270 18.42 -13.96 5.59
C LEU A 270 17.50 -14.56 4.53
N SER A 271 17.22 -15.87 4.66
CA SER A 271 16.14 -16.54 3.95
C SER A 271 14.93 -16.67 4.87
N VAL A 272 13.77 -16.19 4.43
CA VAL A 272 12.57 -16.05 5.26
C VAL A 272 11.60 -17.21 5.01
N GLY A 273 11.10 -17.79 6.09
CA GLY A 273 10.18 -18.92 6.09
C GLY A 273 10.83 -20.27 5.85
N ARG A 274 10.14 -21.32 6.28
CA ARG A 274 10.42 -22.72 5.93
C ARG A 274 9.19 -23.36 5.31
N ASN A 275 9.40 -24.49 4.62
CA ASN A 275 8.33 -25.34 4.08
C ASN A 275 7.39 -24.59 3.12
N TRP A 276 7.97 -23.78 2.24
CA TRP A 276 7.25 -23.19 1.13
C TRP A 276 6.75 -24.29 0.18
N ARG A 277 5.52 -24.14 -0.33
CA ARG A 277 5.03 -25.01 -1.40
C ARG A 277 5.82 -24.71 -2.67
N HIS A 278 6.09 -25.72 -3.49
CA HIS A 278 6.67 -25.48 -4.80
C HIS A 278 5.74 -24.57 -5.61
N GLY A 279 6.31 -23.51 -6.22
CA GLY A 279 5.54 -22.48 -6.92
C GLY A 279 4.91 -21.43 -6.02
N ALA A 280 5.27 -21.36 -4.73
CA ALA A 280 4.83 -20.30 -3.81
C ALA A 280 5.54 -18.95 -4.09
N GLY A 281 5.38 -18.43 -5.30
CA GLY A 281 6.04 -17.21 -5.73
C GLY A 281 5.47 -15.97 -5.04
N ILE A 282 6.33 -15.03 -4.69
CA ILE A 282 6.01 -13.81 -3.95
C ILE A 282 5.79 -12.66 -4.94
N LEU A 283 4.55 -12.23 -5.09
CA LEU A 283 4.13 -11.25 -6.10
C LEU A 283 4.20 -9.82 -5.59
N ASP A 284 4.03 -9.61 -4.28
CA ASP A 284 4.11 -8.29 -3.68
C ASP A 284 4.61 -8.35 -2.23
N MET A 285 5.26 -7.26 -1.83
CA MET A 285 5.85 -7.10 -0.51
C MET A 285 5.78 -5.65 -0.06
N GLN A 286 5.66 -5.44 1.25
CA GLN A 286 5.71 -4.11 1.85
C GLN A 286 6.40 -4.17 3.22
N TYR A 287 7.41 -3.34 3.42
CA TYR A 287 7.92 -3.07 4.76
C TYR A 287 6.95 -2.17 5.52
N GLU A 288 6.49 -2.63 6.67
CA GLU A 288 5.73 -1.82 7.64
C GLU A 288 6.67 -1.07 8.59
N SER A 289 7.81 -1.67 8.90
CA SER A 289 8.88 -1.04 9.67
C SER A 289 10.23 -1.63 9.24
N GLN A 290 11.34 -1.19 9.84
CA GLN A 290 12.65 -1.80 9.60
C GLN A 290 12.68 -3.30 9.95
N ASN A 291 11.77 -3.75 10.83
CA ASN A 291 11.73 -5.09 11.38
C ASN A 291 10.50 -5.89 10.94
N THR A 292 9.52 -5.26 10.29
CA THR A 292 8.26 -5.93 9.93
C THR A 292 8.08 -5.92 8.42
N LEU A 293 7.96 -7.10 7.83
CA LEU A 293 7.78 -7.29 6.39
C LEU A 293 6.48 -8.04 6.12
N LEU A 294 5.67 -7.51 5.21
CA LEU A 294 4.51 -8.18 4.64
C LEU A 294 4.86 -8.79 3.28
N SER A 295 4.32 -9.98 3.00
CA SER A 295 4.48 -10.67 1.73
C SER A 295 3.20 -11.38 1.31
N CYS A 296 2.92 -11.44 0.01
CA CYS A 296 1.84 -12.24 -0.55
C CYS A 296 2.18 -12.78 -1.94
N GLY A 297 1.43 -13.76 -2.43
CA GLY A 297 1.63 -14.26 -3.79
C GLY A 297 0.77 -15.45 -4.20
N TYR A 298 1.38 -16.35 -4.98
CA TYR A 298 0.71 -17.48 -5.63
C TYR A 298 0.16 -18.53 -4.67
N ASP A 299 0.74 -18.62 -3.47
CA ASP A 299 0.29 -19.56 -2.45
C ASP A 299 -0.91 -19.07 -1.64
N THR A 300 -1.60 -18.03 -2.13
CA THR A 300 -2.93 -17.58 -1.66
C THR A 300 -2.93 -17.08 -0.21
N THR A 301 -1.75 -16.81 0.35
CA THR A 301 -1.63 -16.35 1.73
C THR A 301 -0.91 -15.01 1.85
N VAL A 302 -1.42 -14.16 2.73
CA VAL A 302 -0.75 -12.94 3.19
C VAL A 302 -0.03 -13.26 4.49
N ARG A 303 1.24 -12.88 4.56
CA ARG A 303 2.10 -13.17 5.71
C ARG A 303 2.73 -11.91 6.27
N MET A 304 2.86 -11.86 7.59
CA MET A 304 3.64 -10.86 8.31
C MET A 304 4.83 -11.53 9.00
N TRP A 305 6.02 -10.97 8.79
CA TRP A 305 7.28 -11.47 9.32
C TRP A 305 7.89 -10.44 10.25
N ASP A 306 8.40 -10.92 11.39
CA ASP A 306 9.25 -10.12 12.27
C ASP A 306 10.72 -10.52 12.07
N LEU A 307 11.47 -9.64 11.42
CA LEU A 307 12.85 -9.81 11.01
C LEU A 307 13.84 -9.91 12.17
N ARG A 308 13.41 -9.60 13.40
CA ARG A 308 14.21 -9.79 14.61
C ARG A 308 14.15 -11.22 15.14
N THR A 309 13.15 -11.99 14.71
CA THR A 309 13.00 -13.39 15.08
C THR A 309 13.76 -14.28 14.10
N ASN A 310 13.81 -15.59 14.35
CA ASN A 310 14.43 -16.55 13.45
C ASN A 310 13.75 -16.64 12.06
N CYS A 311 12.61 -15.94 11.85
CA CYS A 311 11.86 -15.86 10.61
C CYS A 311 11.46 -17.23 10.02
N LEU A 312 11.42 -18.29 10.83
CA LEU A 312 11.12 -19.64 10.34
C LEU A 312 9.63 -19.81 10.00
N SER A 313 8.77 -19.06 10.70
CA SER A 313 7.33 -19.00 10.49
C SER A 313 6.85 -17.55 10.56
N PRO A 314 5.79 -17.19 9.84
CA PRO A 314 5.23 -15.86 9.93
C PRO A 314 4.56 -15.63 11.29
N VAL A 315 4.57 -14.39 11.76
CA VAL A 315 3.86 -13.96 12.98
C VAL A 315 2.36 -13.96 12.76
N ILE A 316 1.93 -13.51 11.57
CA ILE A 316 0.53 -13.56 11.12
C ILE A 316 0.49 -14.27 9.78
N LYS A 317 -0.45 -15.20 9.64
CA LYS A 317 -0.74 -15.90 8.39
C LYS A 317 -2.25 -15.79 8.12
N LEU A 318 -2.60 -15.11 7.03
CA LEU A 318 -3.98 -14.89 6.59
C LEU A 318 -4.16 -15.61 5.26
N GLU A 319 -5.01 -16.63 5.23
CA GLU A 319 -5.27 -17.42 4.02
C GLU A 319 -6.50 -16.87 3.30
N ASP A 320 -6.41 -16.75 1.98
CA ASP A 320 -7.54 -16.35 1.16
C ASP A 320 -8.69 -17.37 1.28
N PRO A 321 -9.91 -16.99 1.68
CA PRO A 321 -10.99 -17.96 1.93
C PRO A 321 -11.46 -18.70 0.68
N HIS A 322 -11.07 -18.23 -0.51
CA HIS A 322 -11.40 -18.86 -1.78
C HIS A 322 -10.17 -19.37 -2.52
N ASP A 323 -9.02 -19.44 -1.85
CA ASP A 323 -7.76 -19.90 -2.43
C ASP A 323 -7.38 -19.12 -3.69
N TYR A 324 -7.65 -17.81 -3.70
CA TYR A 324 -7.25 -16.93 -4.80
C TYR A 324 -5.84 -16.40 -4.57
N THR A 325 -5.03 -16.41 -5.64
CA THR A 325 -3.73 -15.74 -5.66
C THR A 325 -3.86 -14.27 -5.28
N VAL A 326 -2.94 -13.79 -4.46
CA VAL A 326 -2.90 -12.39 -4.03
C VAL A 326 -1.84 -11.65 -4.83
N TYR A 327 -2.27 -10.69 -5.65
CA TYR A 327 -1.36 -9.90 -6.50
C TYR A 327 -0.78 -8.67 -5.83
N ARG A 328 -1.50 -8.14 -4.84
CA ARG A 328 -1.18 -6.87 -4.21
C ARG A 328 -1.51 -6.88 -2.74
N LEU A 329 -0.68 -6.21 -1.96
CA LEU A 329 -0.98 -5.89 -0.57
C LEU A 329 -0.66 -4.44 -0.26
N GLN A 330 -1.34 -3.90 0.75
CA GLN A 330 -0.94 -2.68 1.42
C GLN A 330 -1.37 -2.74 2.88
N SER A 331 -0.60 -2.15 3.78
CA SER A 331 -0.95 -1.97 5.18
C SER A 331 -0.91 -0.50 5.61
N ASP A 332 -1.70 -0.18 6.63
CA ASP A 332 -1.70 1.11 7.34
C ASP A 332 -0.57 1.23 8.36
N GLY A 333 0.28 0.21 8.49
CA GLY A 333 1.37 0.20 9.47
C GLY A 333 0.91 -0.03 10.91
N LYS A 334 -0.34 -0.42 11.15
CA LYS A 334 -0.85 -0.72 12.49
C LYS A 334 -1.78 -1.91 12.56
N PHE A 335 -3.00 -1.83 12.04
CA PHE A 335 -3.99 -2.91 12.16
C PHE A 335 -4.55 -3.37 10.82
N LEU A 336 -4.63 -2.47 9.83
CA LEU A 336 -5.26 -2.78 8.56
C LEU A 336 -4.26 -3.36 7.57
N ILE A 337 -4.68 -4.45 6.93
CA ILE A 337 -4.09 -4.92 5.68
C ILE A 337 -5.20 -4.99 4.64
N ALA A 338 -4.95 -4.46 3.45
CA ALA A 338 -5.79 -4.65 2.28
C ALA A 338 -5.04 -5.52 1.27
N SER A 339 -5.73 -6.47 0.64
CA SER A 339 -5.14 -7.36 -0.36
C SER A 339 -5.99 -7.45 -1.63
N GLY A 340 -5.33 -7.51 -2.78
CA GLY A 340 -5.97 -7.60 -4.10
C GLY A 340 -5.83 -9.00 -4.70
N THR A 341 -6.92 -9.58 -5.17
CA THR A 341 -6.96 -10.96 -5.66
C THR A 341 -6.79 -11.06 -7.17
N ALA A 342 -6.39 -12.24 -7.64
CA ALA A 342 -6.29 -12.58 -9.05
C ALA A 342 -7.63 -12.75 -9.76
N LEU A 343 -8.68 -13.09 -9.02
CA LEU A 343 -9.98 -13.41 -9.58
C LEU A 343 -11.07 -12.54 -8.97
N TRP A 344 -12.07 -12.25 -9.78
CA TRP A 344 -13.34 -11.59 -9.42
C TRP A 344 -13.23 -10.13 -8.97
N SER A 345 -12.10 -9.46 -9.25
CA SER A 345 -11.90 -8.04 -8.92
C SER A 345 -12.13 -7.77 -7.43
N VAL A 346 -11.67 -8.67 -6.55
CA VAL A 346 -11.90 -8.59 -5.10
C VAL A 346 -10.74 -7.91 -4.39
N ALA A 347 -11.06 -6.88 -3.61
CA ALA A 347 -10.17 -6.35 -2.60
C ALA A 347 -10.64 -6.84 -1.23
N ARG A 348 -9.77 -7.51 -0.48
CA ARG A 348 -10.05 -8.02 0.86
C ARG A 348 -9.43 -7.12 1.92
N LEU A 349 -10.10 -7.07 3.07
CA LEU A 349 -9.73 -6.28 4.22
C LEU A 349 -9.48 -7.22 5.40
N TRP A 350 -8.37 -7.00 6.09
CA TRP A 350 -7.93 -7.80 7.21
C TRP A 350 -7.59 -6.91 8.38
N ASP A 351 -7.98 -7.35 9.58
CA ASP A 351 -7.51 -6.78 10.84
C ASP A 351 -6.45 -7.72 11.41
N LYS A 352 -5.23 -7.23 11.66
CA LYS A 352 -4.11 -8.01 12.22
C LYS A 352 -4.43 -8.65 13.57
N ARG A 353 -5.46 -8.16 14.27
CA ARG A 353 -5.92 -8.68 15.56
C ARG A 353 -6.86 -9.87 15.43
N MET A 354 -7.29 -10.19 14.21
CA MET A 354 -8.24 -11.26 13.90
C MET A 354 -7.59 -12.30 12.98
N ASN A 355 -8.10 -13.53 13.04
CA ASN A 355 -7.64 -14.64 12.19
C ASN A 355 -8.49 -14.84 10.94
N SER A 356 -9.57 -14.06 10.77
CA SER A 356 -10.50 -14.13 9.64
C SER A 356 -10.49 -12.84 8.83
N GLU A 357 -10.99 -12.91 7.59
CA GLU A 357 -11.23 -11.69 6.82
C GLU A 357 -12.24 -10.79 7.54
N LEU A 358 -11.98 -9.48 7.52
CA LEU A 358 -12.88 -8.49 8.10
C LEU A 358 -13.99 -8.17 7.11
N GLN A 359 -13.62 -7.92 5.85
CA GLN A 359 -14.57 -7.61 4.78
C GLN A 359 -14.00 -7.90 3.39
N SER A 360 -14.88 -8.18 2.42
CA SER A 360 -14.52 -8.31 1.01
C SER A 360 -15.29 -7.32 0.13
N PHE A 361 -14.59 -6.71 -0.83
CA PHE A 361 -15.12 -5.72 -1.75
C PHE A 361 -15.00 -6.20 -3.18
N PHE A 362 -16.14 -6.51 -3.79
CA PHE A 362 -16.24 -6.75 -5.22
C PHE A 362 -16.24 -5.39 -5.93
N VAL A 363 -15.13 -5.09 -6.61
CA VAL A 363 -14.91 -3.78 -7.25
C VAL A 363 -15.63 -3.69 -8.58
N ASP A 364 -15.67 -4.78 -9.35
CA ASP A 364 -16.44 -4.86 -10.58
C ASP A 364 -17.22 -6.18 -10.66
N HIS A 365 -18.54 -6.11 -10.49
CA HIS A 365 -19.42 -7.28 -10.55
C HIS A 365 -19.61 -7.82 -11.97
N ARG A 366 -19.27 -7.05 -13.01
CA ARG A 366 -19.61 -7.42 -14.39
C ARG A 366 -18.50 -8.18 -15.11
N ARG A 367 -17.27 -8.06 -14.63
CA ARG A 367 -16.09 -8.56 -15.33
C ARG A 367 -15.09 -9.13 -14.34
N ASN A 368 -14.56 -10.30 -14.68
CA ASN A 368 -13.41 -10.85 -13.99
C ASN A 368 -12.14 -10.07 -14.40
N SER A 369 -11.50 -9.45 -13.43
CA SER A 369 -10.17 -8.86 -13.56
C SER A 369 -9.39 -9.11 -12.28
N PRO A 370 -8.09 -9.39 -12.36
CA PRO A 370 -7.21 -9.23 -11.22
C PRO A 370 -7.22 -7.79 -10.71
N VAL A 371 -7.01 -7.64 -9.40
CA VAL A 371 -6.64 -6.37 -8.77
C VAL A 371 -5.14 -6.18 -8.96
N TYR A 372 -4.78 -5.49 -10.05
CA TYR A 372 -3.38 -5.23 -10.38
C TYR A 372 -2.80 -4.08 -9.58
N GLY A 373 -3.58 -3.15 -9.06
CA GLY A 373 -3.07 -2.08 -8.20
C GLY A 373 -4.03 -1.84 -7.04
N LEU A 374 -3.49 -1.68 -5.84
CA LEU A 374 -4.26 -1.43 -4.64
C LEU A 374 -3.51 -0.38 -3.82
N GLN A 375 -4.16 0.76 -3.56
CA GLN A 375 -3.66 1.81 -2.69
C GLN A 375 -4.81 2.37 -1.86
N PHE A 376 -4.64 2.67 -0.58
CA PHE A 376 -5.65 3.28 0.27
C PHE A 376 -5.06 4.35 1.18
N ASN A 377 -5.95 5.21 1.65
CA ASN A 377 -5.75 6.15 2.75
C ASN A 377 -6.88 5.95 3.78
N GLY A 378 -6.96 6.80 4.80
CA GLY A 378 -7.96 6.66 5.87
C GLY A 378 -9.42 6.66 5.40
N SER A 379 -9.71 7.18 4.20
CA SER A 379 -11.07 7.44 3.72
C SER A 379 -11.45 6.76 2.41
N HIS A 380 -10.48 6.40 1.59
CA HIS A 380 -10.67 5.89 0.23
C HIS A 380 -9.74 4.71 -0.05
N MET A 381 -10.24 3.74 -0.80
CA MET A 381 -9.45 2.67 -1.42
C MET A 381 -9.45 2.83 -2.93
N TYR A 382 -8.28 2.98 -3.53
CA TYR A 382 -8.04 3.03 -4.96
C TYR A 382 -7.64 1.66 -5.50
N VAL A 383 -8.37 1.20 -6.51
CA VAL A 383 -8.18 -0.12 -7.12
C VAL A 383 -8.01 0.03 -8.62
N ALA A 384 -6.93 -0.53 -9.15
CA ALA A 384 -6.68 -0.62 -10.58
C ALA A 384 -6.93 -2.05 -11.09
N LEU A 385 -7.86 -2.16 -12.03
CA LEU A 385 -8.22 -3.36 -12.77
C LEU A 385 -7.67 -3.24 -14.20
N ASN A 386 -7.67 -4.34 -14.97
CA ASN A 386 -7.17 -4.29 -16.36
C ASN A 386 -7.87 -3.26 -17.26
N ASN A 387 -9.09 -2.87 -16.94
CA ASN A 387 -9.96 -2.06 -17.78
C ASN A 387 -10.38 -0.72 -17.15
N SER A 388 -10.09 -0.51 -15.87
CA SER A 388 -10.57 0.66 -15.14
C SER A 388 -9.78 0.93 -13.87
N LEU A 389 -9.77 2.20 -13.49
CA LEU A 389 -9.34 2.68 -12.20
C LEU A 389 -10.59 3.09 -11.42
N ARG A 390 -10.77 2.55 -10.21
CA ARG A 390 -11.91 2.84 -9.33
C ARG A 390 -11.44 3.31 -7.96
N ALA A 391 -12.30 4.07 -7.29
CA ALA A 391 -12.14 4.45 -5.89
C ALA A 391 -13.38 4.01 -5.11
N LEU A 392 -13.17 3.31 -4.01
CA LEU A 392 -14.19 3.03 -3.01
C LEU A 392 -14.08 4.11 -1.95
N SER A 393 -15.12 4.91 -1.78
CA SER A 393 -15.16 5.95 -0.76
C SER A 393 -16.00 5.52 0.43
N PHE A 394 -15.43 5.67 1.62
CA PHE A 394 -16.04 5.31 2.91
C PHE A 394 -16.47 6.54 3.72
N THR A 395 -16.50 7.72 3.09
CA THR A 395 -16.92 8.99 3.73
C THR A 395 -18.44 9.19 3.75
N GLY A 396 -19.18 8.31 3.07
CA GLY A 396 -20.64 8.34 2.97
C GLY A 396 -21.33 8.39 4.33
N ASN A 397 -22.54 8.95 4.33
CA ASN A 397 -23.41 9.02 5.52
C ASN A 397 -24.14 7.71 5.77
#